data_AF-A0AAF0HCS4-F1
#
_entry.id   AF-A0AAF0HCS4-F1
#
_cell.length_a   1.000
_cell.length_b   1.000
_cell.length_c   1.000
_cell.angle_alpha   90.00
_cell.angle_beta   90.00
_cell.angle_gamma   90.00
#
_symmetry.space_group_name_H-M   'P 1'
#
loop_
_entity.id
_entity.type
_entity.pdbx_description
1 polymer ?
#
loop_
_entity_poly.entity_id
_entity_poly.type
_entity_poly.pdbx_seq_one_letter_code
_entity_poly.pdbx_strand_id
1 'polypeptide(L)'
;MVERDGFRPQRWRYGWDVHDRLVSVSTLDGEEWYFRYDPFGRRISKVRRFTGEEKDRVRRLWPNLVGADGRPTKVRGTEGPSTLDVDNPPEVGTAYLWDGDLMVAEAPLRLDGHIAWDEATHWHFEDGTHRLLAKRQSDGEMLAVVCDHLGTPKEMFDTKGKLVWAADHHVWGAVRAARTFGSLAVARTHDKGSNELQCPWRFLGQYEDTETGLYYNRHRHYNPLTGQYASLDPIRLAGGDRP
;
A
#
# COMPACT_ATOMS: atom_id res chain seq x y z
N MET A 1 8.89 31.10 23.32
CA MET A 1 7.48 30.72 23.43
C MET A 1 6.70 31.68 22.55
N VAL A 2 6.27 31.24 21.38
CA VAL A 2 5.41 32.02 20.49
C VAL A 2 4.23 31.10 20.17
N GLU A 3 3.17 31.23 20.95
CA GLU A 3 1.86 30.68 20.60
C GLU A 3 1.30 31.52 19.45
N ARG A 4 1.05 30.88 18.31
CA ARG A 4 0.11 31.39 17.30
C ARG A 4 -1.19 30.62 17.47
N ASP A 5 -2.22 31.35 17.84
CA ASP A 5 -3.57 30.85 18.02
C ASP A 5 -4.18 30.45 16.66
N GLY A 6 -4.83 29.28 16.59
CA GLY A 6 -5.65 28.88 15.43
C GLY A 6 -5.24 27.66 14.58
N PHE A 7 -4.15 26.94 14.89
CA PHE A 7 -3.84 25.69 14.18
C PHE A 7 -4.53 24.50 14.86
N ARG A 8 -5.55 23.89 14.24
CA ARG A 8 -6.01 22.56 14.67
C ARG A 8 -4.82 21.61 14.49
N PRO A 9 -4.34 20.90 15.52
CA PRO A 9 -3.31 19.91 15.33
C PRO A 9 -3.82 18.88 14.33
N GLN A 10 -3.21 18.83 13.15
CA GLN A 10 -3.41 17.76 12.19
C GLN A 10 -3.09 16.46 12.94
N ARG A 11 -4.04 15.53 13.00
CA ARG A 11 -3.89 14.25 13.70
C ARG A 11 -4.29 13.15 12.75
N TRP A 12 -3.47 12.11 12.71
CA TRP A 12 -3.85 10.83 12.16
C TRP A 12 -5.13 10.33 12.83
N ARG A 13 -6.13 9.93 12.04
CA ARG A 13 -7.34 9.28 12.55
C ARG A 13 -7.45 7.91 11.92
N TYR A 14 -7.49 6.88 12.76
CA TYR A 14 -7.63 5.50 12.33
C TYR A 14 -9.04 5.02 12.64
N GLY A 15 -9.70 4.40 11.66
CA GLY A 15 -11.01 3.78 11.78
C GLY A 15 -10.88 2.27 11.73
N TRP A 16 -11.43 1.59 12.73
CA TRP A 16 -11.34 0.15 12.92
C TRP A 16 -12.72 -0.50 12.82
N ASP A 17 -12.79 -1.73 12.32
CA ASP A 17 -14.01 -2.53 12.40
C ASP A 17 -14.07 -3.35 13.70
N VAL A 18 -15.16 -4.11 13.88
CA VAL A 18 -15.38 -4.96 15.07
C VAL A 18 -14.42 -6.15 15.19
N HIS A 19 -13.58 -6.39 14.18
CA HIS A 19 -12.57 -7.44 14.16
C HIS A 19 -11.14 -6.87 14.28
N ASP A 20 -11.01 -5.62 14.77
CA ASP A 20 -9.74 -4.91 14.93
C ASP A 20 -8.95 -4.74 13.61
N ARG A 21 -9.65 -4.68 12.47
CA ARG A 21 -9.06 -4.40 11.16
C ARG A 21 -9.18 -2.92 10.81
N LEU A 22 -8.10 -2.33 10.30
CA LEU A 22 -8.08 -0.92 9.89
C LEU A 22 -8.90 -0.77 8.61
N VAL A 23 -10.04 -0.09 8.67
CA VAL A 23 -10.93 0.12 7.52
C VAL A 23 -10.82 1.51 6.92
N SER A 24 -10.27 2.47 7.66
CA SER A 24 -9.99 3.81 7.13
C SER A 24 -8.86 4.52 7.86
N VAL A 25 -8.16 5.41 7.15
CA VAL A 25 -7.25 6.37 7.78
C VAL A 25 -7.45 7.77 7.21
N SER A 26 -7.36 8.79 8.06
CA SER A 26 -7.20 10.19 7.67
C SER A 26 -5.78 10.64 7.99
N THR A 27 -5.03 11.07 6.97
CA THR A 27 -3.63 11.49 7.11
C THR A 27 -3.54 12.95 7.56
N LEU A 28 -2.33 13.40 7.91
CA LEU A 28 -2.05 14.79 8.27
C LEU A 28 -2.25 15.78 7.12
N ASP A 29 -2.15 15.28 5.89
CA ASP A 29 -2.30 16.08 4.67
C ASP A 29 -3.78 16.16 4.23
N GLY A 30 -4.69 15.60 5.03
CA GLY A 30 -6.12 15.58 4.75
C GLY A 30 -6.54 14.51 3.73
N GLU A 31 -5.64 13.59 3.37
CA GLU A 31 -6.03 12.43 2.56
C GLU A 31 -6.86 11.46 3.40
N GLU A 32 -7.84 10.81 2.77
CA GLU A 32 -8.57 9.71 3.37
C GLU A 32 -8.40 8.46 2.54
N TRP A 33 -8.05 7.37 3.22
CA TRP A 33 -7.88 6.05 2.62
C TRP A 33 -8.87 5.06 3.23
N TYR A 34 -9.32 4.12 2.42
CA TYR A 34 -10.28 3.07 2.79
C TYR A 34 -9.72 1.71 2.41
N PHE A 35 -9.87 0.75 3.31
CA PHE A 35 -9.36 -0.60 3.14
C PHE A 35 -10.50 -1.60 3.10
N ARG A 36 -10.36 -2.63 2.25
CA ARG A 36 -11.34 -3.72 2.14
C ARG A 36 -10.66 -5.05 2.39
N TYR A 37 -11.40 -5.94 3.02
CA TYR A 37 -10.94 -7.28 3.40
C TYR A 37 -11.90 -8.33 2.85
N ASP A 38 -11.38 -9.52 2.59
CA ASP A 38 -12.19 -10.71 2.35
C ASP A 38 -12.72 -11.31 3.68
N PRO A 39 -13.59 -12.34 3.63
CA PRO A 39 -14.08 -13.01 4.84
C PRO A 39 -13.00 -13.68 5.70
N PHE A 40 -11.82 -13.96 5.13
CA PHE A 40 -10.67 -14.53 5.85
C PHE A 40 -9.77 -13.46 6.48
N GLY A 41 -10.13 -12.18 6.38
CA GLY A 41 -9.35 -11.08 6.94
C GLY A 41 -8.13 -10.67 6.12
N ARG A 42 -8.02 -11.13 4.87
CA ARG A 42 -6.96 -10.72 3.95
C ARG A 42 -7.38 -9.42 3.26
N ARG A 43 -6.48 -8.42 3.25
CA ARG A 43 -6.76 -7.14 2.59
C ARG A 43 -6.82 -7.33 1.08
N ILE A 44 -7.96 -7.05 0.47
CA ILE A 44 -8.17 -7.18 -0.99
C ILE A 44 -7.96 -5.87 -1.75
N SER A 45 -8.12 -4.72 -1.09
CA SER A 45 -7.82 -3.44 -1.72
C SER A 45 -7.62 -2.30 -0.72
N LYS A 46 -6.97 -1.24 -1.18
CA LYS A 46 -6.95 0.10 -0.58
C LYS A 46 -7.34 1.14 -1.62
N VAL A 47 -8.08 2.17 -1.22
CA VAL A 47 -8.62 3.21 -2.11
C VAL A 47 -8.54 4.57 -1.45
N ARG A 48 -8.05 5.57 -2.19
CA ARG A 48 -8.01 6.97 -1.75
C ARG A 48 -9.31 7.70 -2.10
N ARG A 49 -9.78 8.54 -1.20
CA ARG A 49 -10.83 9.53 -1.45
C ARG A 49 -10.29 10.67 -2.30
N PHE A 50 -11.08 11.19 -3.23
CA PHE A 50 -10.70 12.43 -3.92
C PHE A 50 -10.94 13.65 -3.04
N THR A 51 -9.99 14.59 -3.10
CA THR A 51 -10.10 15.92 -2.48
C THR A 51 -11.02 16.83 -3.31
N GLY A 52 -11.35 18.04 -2.83
CA GLY A 52 -12.34 18.93 -3.47
C GLY A 52 -12.11 19.18 -4.97
N GLU A 53 -11.00 19.83 -5.32
CA GLU A 53 -10.70 20.16 -6.73
C GLU A 53 -10.52 18.90 -7.59
N GLU A 54 -9.89 17.86 -7.05
CA GLU A 54 -9.75 16.57 -7.74
C GLU A 54 -11.11 15.94 -8.03
N LYS A 55 -12.01 15.95 -7.05
CA LYS A 55 -13.37 15.44 -7.17
C LYS A 55 -14.13 16.20 -8.25
N ASP A 56 -14.01 17.52 -8.32
CA ASP A 56 -14.69 18.32 -9.35
C ASP A 56 -14.13 18.05 -10.76
N ARG A 57 -12.81 17.85 -10.88
CA ARG A 57 -12.18 17.41 -12.13
C ARG A 57 -12.65 16.02 -12.54
N VAL A 58 -12.61 15.04 -11.62
CA VAL A 58 -12.98 13.66 -11.90
C VAL A 58 -14.47 13.54 -12.19
N ARG A 59 -15.35 14.28 -11.49
CA ARG A 59 -16.80 14.28 -11.78
C ARG A 59 -17.16 14.83 -13.15
N ARG A 60 -16.42 15.81 -13.67
CA ARG A 60 -16.63 16.32 -15.03
C ARG A 60 -16.38 15.25 -16.09
N LEU A 61 -15.40 14.37 -15.85
CA LEU A 61 -14.99 13.32 -16.77
C LEU A 61 -15.76 12.00 -16.52
N TRP A 62 -16.03 11.66 -15.27
CA TRP A 62 -16.66 10.41 -14.81
C TRP A 62 -17.76 10.65 -13.75
N PRO A 63 -18.90 11.26 -14.12
CA PRO A 63 -19.93 11.70 -13.17
C PRO A 63 -20.56 10.57 -12.35
N ASN A 64 -20.64 9.36 -12.92
CA ASN A 64 -21.29 8.20 -12.29
C ASN A 64 -20.34 7.33 -11.45
N LEU A 65 -19.03 7.61 -11.49
CA LEU A 65 -18.02 6.81 -10.78
C LEU A 65 -17.50 7.47 -9.51
N VAL A 66 -17.94 8.69 -9.18
CA VAL A 66 -17.55 9.41 -7.96
C VAL A 66 -18.77 9.82 -7.14
N GLY A 67 -18.88 9.29 -5.92
CA GLY A 67 -19.98 9.55 -5.01
C GLY A 67 -20.12 11.02 -4.57
N ALA A 68 -21.26 11.34 -3.95
CA ALA A 68 -21.53 12.62 -3.27
C ALA A 68 -20.40 13.03 -2.31
N ASP A 69 -19.86 12.02 -1.64
CA ASP A 69 -18.78 12.10 -0.66
C ASP A 69 -17.38 12.15 -1.29
N GLY A 70 -17.21 11.93 -2.59
CA GLY A 70 -15.89 11.84 -3.23
C GLY A 70 -15.22 10.47 -3.10
N ARG A 71 -15.96 9.44 -2.65
CA ARG A 71 -15.50 8.06 -2.71
C ARG A 71 -15.71 7.50 -4.12
N PRO A 72 -14.72 6.75 -4.66
CA PRO A 72 -14.92 5.96 -5.87
C PRO A 72 -16.10 4.99 -5.73
N THR A 73 -16.92 4.90 -6.77
CA THR A 73 -18.16 4.10 -6.80
C THR A 73 -18.13 3.14 -7.97
N LYS A 74 -18.63 1.92 -7.76
CA LYS A 74 -18.54 0.80 -8.72
C LYS A 74 -19.61 0.82 -9.82
N VAL A 75 -20.34 1.93 -10.02
CA VAL A 75 -21.55 1.94 -10.85
C VAL A 75 -21.23 2.36 -12.27
N ARG A 76 -21.13 1.37 -13.16
CA ARG A 76 -21.12 1.60 -14.61
C ARG A 76 -22.52 2.02 -15.04
N GLY A 77 -22.79 3.33 -15.06
CA GLY A 77 -23.94 3.87 -15.79
C GLY A 77 -23.67 3.73 -17.29
N THR A 78 -24.61 3.17 -18.04
CA THR A 78 -24.50 2.93 -19.49
C THR A 78 -24.50 4.20 -20.34
N GLU A 79 -24.62 5.39 -19.75
CA GLU A 79 -24.70 6.65 -20.49
C GLU A 79 -23.84 7.74 -19.82
N GLY A 80 -22.80 8.18 -20.53
CA GLY A 80 -21.90 9.28 -20.20
C GLY A 80 -21.18 9.74 -21.48
N PRO A 81 -20.88 11.04 -21.63
CA PRO A 81 -20.56 11.64 -22.93
C PRO A 81 -19.23 11.15 -23.49
N SER A 82 -19.24 10.81 -24.78
CA SER A 82 -18.05 10.49 -25.55
C SER A 82 -17.17 11.73 -25.71
N THR A 83 -15.86 11.62 -25.42
CA THR A 83 -14.71 12.30 -26.10
C THR A 83 -13.45 12.52 -25.24
N LEU A 84 -13.33 12.00 -24.01
CA LEU A 84 -12.09 12.13 -23.20
C LEU A 84 -11.68 10.79 -22.57
N ASP A 85 -10.41 10.37 -22.76
CA ASP A 85 -9.67 9.22 -22.17
C ASP A 85 -10.52 8.21 -21.37
N VAL A 86 -11.56 7.64 -22.00
CA VAL A 86 -12.43 6.64 -21.38
C VAL A 86 -11.67 5.32 -21.20
N ASP A 87 -10.67 5.09 -22.05
CA ASP A 87 -9.94 3.82 -22.11
C ASP A 87 -8.99 3.62 -20.92
N ASN A 88 -8.59 4.70 -20.22
CA ASN A 88 -7.63 4.61 -19.12
C ASN A 88 -8.04 5.45 -17.89
N PRO A 89 -9.06 5.01 -17.12
CA PRO A 89 -9.51 5.74 -15.94
C PRO A 89 -8.39 5.89 -14.90
N PRO A 90 -8.42 6.97 -14.10
CA PRO A 90 -7.36 7.25 -13.14
C PRO A 90 -7.26 6.15 -12.09
N GLU A 91 -6.03 5.86 -11.67
CA GLU A 91 -5.75 5.00 -10.53
C GLU A 91 -6.27 5.64 -9.24
N VAL A 92 -7.07 4.89 -8.49
CA VAL A 92 -7.65 5.31 -7.21
C VAL A 92 -7.09 4.55 -6.02
N GLY A 93 -6.29 3.53 -6.26
CA GLY A 93 -5.65 2.75 -5.21
C GLY A 93 -5.08 1.45 -5.73
N THR A 94 -5.02 0.44 -4.86
CA THR A 94 -4.32 -0.81 -5.12
C THR A 94 -5.20 -1.99 -4.74
N ALA A 95 -5.25 -3.01 -5.59
CA ALA A 95 -5.85 -4.30 -5.30
C ALA A 95 -4.75 -5.34 -5.00
N TYR A 96 -5.06 -6.32 -4.17
CA TYR A 96 -4.11 -7.33 -3.71
C TYR A 96 -4.58 -8.74 -4.06
N LEU A 97 -3.66 -9.56 -4.53
CA LEU A 97 -3.87 -10.99 -4.76
C LEU A 97 -3.19 -11.80 -3.67
N TRP A 98 -3.88 -12.83 -3.20
CA TRP A 98 -3.40 -13.70 -2.14
C TRP A 98 -3.36 -15.16 -2.60
N ASP A 99 -2.28 -15.85 -2.24
CA ASP A 99 -2.16 -17.31 -2.27
C ASP A 99 -2.02 -17.80 -0.82
N GLY A 100 -3.06 -18.47 -0.31
CA GLY A 100 -3.18 -18.75 1.13
C GLY A 100 -3.02 -17.49 1.97
N ASP A 101 -1.92 -17.44 2.73
CA ASP A 101 -1.53 -16.36 3.64
C ASP A 101 -0.47 -15.41 3.07
N LEU A 102 -0.05 -15.62 1.81
CA LEU A 102 0.94 -14.80 1.12
C LEU A 102 0.26 -13.79 0.20
N MET A 103 0.57 -12.49 0.34
CA MET A 103 0.15 -11.47 -0.62
C MET A 103 1.11 -11.51 -1.82
N VAL A 104 0.72 -12.24 -2.86
CA VAL A 104 1.59 -12.58 -4.01
C VAL A 104 1.57 -11.53 -5.11
N ALA A 105 0.60 -10.62 -5.14
CA ALA A 105 0.61 -9.53 -6.10
C ALA A 105 -0.13 -8.29 -5.60
N GLU A 106 0.23 -7.16 -6.19
CA GLU A 106 -0.49 -5.90 -6.08
C GLU A 106 -0.67 -5.30 -7.47
N ALA A 107 -1.84 -4.72 -7.73
CA ALA A 107 -2.21 -4.18 -9.03
C ALA A 107 -2.93 -2.83 -8.87
N PRO A 108 -2.74 -1.88 -9.80
CA PRO A 108 -3.49 -0.64 -9.81
C PRO A 108 -5.00 -0.88 -9.89
N LEU A 109 -5.75 -0.29 -8.96
CA LEU A 109 -7.21 -0.24 -9.00
C LEU A 109 -7.65 1.07 -9.64
N ARG A 110 -8.39 0.97 -10.73
CA ARG A 110 -8.89 2.13 -11.48
C ARG A 110 -10.25 2.59 -10.97
N LEU A 111 -10.59 3.84 -11.31
CA LEU A 111 -11.81 4.50 -10.84
C LEU A 111 -13.10 3.75 -11.18
N ASP A 112 -13.16 3.09 -12.33
CA ASP A 112 -14.28 2.27 -12.79
C ASP A 112 -14.40 0.91 -12.08
N GLY A 113 -13.43 0.59 -11.22
CA GLY A 113 -13.32 -0.67 -10.52
C GLY A 113 -12.58 -1.76 -11.29
N HIS A 114 -12.03 -1.45 -12.48
CA HIS A 114 -11.10 -2.33 -13.18
C HIS A 114 -9.80 -2.48 -12.37
N ILE A 115 -9.29 -3.71 -12.29
CA ILE A 115 -7.99 -4.01 -11.69
C ILE A 115 -7.03 -4.32 -12.83
N ALA A 116 -6.00 -3.49 -13.00
CA ALA A 116 -5.00 -3.63 -14.05
C ALA A 116 -3.96 -4.71 -13.69
N TRP A 117 -4.36 -5.99 -13.78
CA TRP A 117 -3.48 -7.12 -13.47
C TRP A 117 -2.30 -7.27 -14.43
N ASP A 118 -2.41 -6.70 -15.63
CA ASP A 118 -1.33 -6.53 -16.60
C ASP A 118 -0.24 -5.57 -16.11
N GLU A 119 -0.58 -4.62 -15.25
CA GLU A 119 0.35 -3.70 -14.59
C GLU A 119 0.79 -4.19 -13.20
N ALA A 120 0.49 -5.44 -12.83
CA ALA A 120 0.69 -5.94 -11.48
C ALA A 120 2.17 -6.23 -11.15
N THR A 121 2.56 -5.81 -9.96
CA THR A 121 3.80 -6.26 -9.32
C THR A 121 3.52 -7.57 -8.59
N HIS A 122 4.38 -8.57 -8.80
CA HIS A 122 4.27 -9.85 -8.08
C HIS A 122 5.42 -10.06 -7.11
N TRP A 123 5.12 -10.74 -6.02
CA TRP A 123 6.04 -11.04 -4.94
C TRP A 123 6.19 -12.56 -4.82
N HIS A 124 7.43 -13.03 -4.88
CA HIS A 124 7.76 -14.45 -4.80
C HIS A 124 8.40 -14.73 -3.46
N PHE A 125 7.88 -15.74 -2.76
CA PHE A 125 8.31 -16.13 -1.42
C PHE A 125 8.93 -17.52 -1.43
N GLU A 126 9.72 -17.80 -0.41
CA GLU A 126 10.19 -19.15 -0.11
C GLU A 126 9.03 -20.04 0.32
N ASP A 127 9.06 -21.30 -0.10
CA ASP A 127 7.97 -22.24 0.16
C ASP A 127 7.75 -22.45 1.65
N GLY A 128 6.48 -22.37 2.08
CA GLY A 128 6.09 -22.49 3.49
C GLY A 128 6.54 -21.36 4.41
N THR A 129 7.16 -20.28 3.90
CA THR A 129 7.60 -19.14 4.73
C THR A 129 7.15 -17.80 4.15
N HIS A 130 7.28 -16.73 4.95
CA HIS A 130 7.05 -15.35 4.49
C HIS A 130 8.35 -14.67 4.01
N ARG A 131 9.43 -15.44 3.78
CA ARG A 131 10.71 -14.87 3.33
C ARG A 131 10.61 -14.51 1.86
N LEU A 132 10.82 -13.23 1.55
CA LEU A 132 10.77 -12.74 0.18
C LEU A 132 12.01 -13.18 -0.62
N LEU A 133 11.79 -13.71 -1.82
CA LEU A 133 12.84 -14.16 -2.74
C LEU A 133 13.00 -13.25 -3.94
N ALA A 134 11.90 -12.75 -4.50
CA ALA A 134 11.96 -11.89 -5.68
C ALA A 134 10.75 -10.97 -5.82
N LYS A 135 10.95 -9.88 -6.55
CA LYS A 135 9.92 -8.98 -7.07
C LYS A 135 9.86 -9.13 -8.58
N ARG A 136 8.68 -9.35 -9.16
CA ARG A 136 8.45 -9.31 -10.60
C ARG A 136 7.70 -8.03 -10.96
N GLN A 137 8.27 -7.23 -11.85
CA GLN A 137 7.63 -6.02 -12.38
C GLN A 137 6.64 -6.37 -13.51
N SER A 138 5.82 -5.40 -13.91
CA SER A 138 4.81 -5.55 -14.96
C SER A 138 5.40 -5.85 -16.34
N ASP A 139 6.60 -5.37 -16.63
CA ASP A 139 7.38 -5.69 -17.84
C ASP A 139 7.98 -7.10 -17.83
N GLY A 140 7.81 -7.85 -16.74
CA GLY A 140 8.36 -9.19 -16.54
C GLY A 140 9.78 -9.21 -15.99
N GLU A 141 10.40 -8.05 -15.73
CA GLU A 141 11.72 -8.00 -15.08
C GLU A 141 11.65 -8.58 -13.67
N MET A 142 12.60 -9.46 -13.37
CA MET A 142 12.75 -10.11 -12.07
C MET A 142 13.87 -9.46 -11.29
N LEU A 143 13.55 -8.98 -10.08
CA LEU A 143 14.52 -8.47 -9.12
C LEU A 143 14.67 -9.48 -7.99
N ALA A 144 15.88 -10.01 -7.82
CA ALA A 144 16.20 -10.93 -6.73
C ALA A 144 16.29 -10.15 -5.41
N VAL A 145 15.69 -10.67 -4.34
CA VAL A 145 15.69 -10.06 -3.01
C VAL A 145 16.60 -10.84 -2.08
N VAL A 146 17.48 -10.13 -1.37
CA VAL A 146 18.31 -10.70 -0.32
C VAL A 146 17.79 -10.25 1.04
N CYS A 147 17.46 -11.24 1.89
CA CYS A 147 17.01 -11.01 3.25
C CYS A 147 18.10 -11.31 4.28
N ASP A 148 18.04 -10.65 5.43
CA ASP A 148 18.82 -11.02 6.62
C ASP A 148 18.35 -12.33 7.27
N HIS A 149 18.97 -12.70 8.39
CA HIS A 149 18.64 -13.92 9.14
C HIS A 149 17.23 -13.92 9.75
N LEU A 150 16.59 -12.76 9.89
CA LEU A 150 15.21 -12.63 10.35
C LEU A 150 14.20 -12.66 9.19
N GLY A 151 14.68 -12.74 7.94
CA GLY A 151 13.83 -12.67 6.75
C GLY A 151 13.51 -11.24 6.32
N THR A 152 14.14 -10.21 6.90
CA THR A 152 13.93 -8.82 6.52
C THR A 152 14.64 -8.54 5.20
N PRO A 153 13.96 -8.06 4.14
CA PRO A 153 14.61 -7.63 2.90
C PRO A 153 15.65 -6.53 3.17
N LYS A 154 16.86 -6.71 2.65
CA LYS A 154 17.96 -5.72 2.76
C LYS A 154 18.36 -5.16 1.43
N GLU A 155 18.38 -5.98 0.39
CA GLU A 155 18.91 -5.62 -0.92
C GLU A 155 18.06 -6.24 -2.03
N MET A 156 17.98 -5.56 -3.17
CA MET A 156 17.43 -6.11 -4.41
C MET A 156 18.41 -5.93 -5.56
N PHE A 157 18.49 -6.95 -6.41
CA PHE A 157 19.40 -7.01 -7.56
C PHE A 157 18.62 -7.25 -8.85
N ASP A 158 19.05 -6.62 -9.95
CA ASP A 158 18.52 -6.92 -11.27
C ASP A 158 18.98 -8.30 -11.77
N THR A 159 18.47 -8.70 -12.94
CA THR A 159 18.82 -9.96 -13.62
C THR A 159 20.31 -10.09 -13.97
N LYS A 160 21.07 -8.98 -13.97
CA LYS A 160 22.51 -8.93 -14.23
C LYS A 160 23.34 -8.91 -12.95
N GLY A 161 22.70 -9.01 -11.78
CA GLY A 161 23.36 -8.97 -10.48
C GLY A 161 23.77 -7.57 -10.02
N LYS A 162 23.24 -6.51 -10.65
CA LYS A 162 23.48 -5.13 -10.22
C LYS A 162 22.53 -4.77 -9.10
N LEU A 163 23.06 -4.17 -8.03
CA LEU A 163 22.24 -3.62 -6.94
C LEU A 163 21.31 -2.53 -7.50
N VAL A 164 20.02 -2.65 -7.23
CA VAL A 164 18.98 -1.67 -7.64
C VAL A 164 18.27 -1.02 -6.46
N TRP A 165 18.26 -1.67 -5.29
CA TRP A 165 17.69 -1.13 -4.06
C TRP A 165 18.41 -1.71 -2.84
N ALA A 166 18.57 -0.90 -1.79
CA ALA A 166 19.00 -1.37 -0.48
C ALA A 166 18.35 -0.55 0.64
N ALA A 167 18.11 -1.19 1.79
CA ALA A 167 17.58 -0.51 2.97
C ALA A 167 18.20 -0.94 4.30
N ASP A 168 18.51 0.07 5.10
CA ASP A 168 18.87 -0.06 6.51
C ASP A 168 17.64 0.06 7.39
N HIS A 169 17.58 -0.77 8.43
CA HIS A 169 16.45 -0.82 9.36
C HIS A 169 16.93 -0.58 10.79
N HIS A 170 16.08 0.05 11.59
CA HIS A 170 16.22 0.07 13.05
C HIS A 170 15.91 -1.30 13.65
N VAL A 171 16.25 -1.50 14.92
CA VAL A 171 16.01 -2.74 15.68
C VAL A 171 14.54 -3.19 15.61
N TRP A 172 13.61 -2.24 15.61
CA TRP A 172 12.17 -2.49 15.57
C TRP A 172 11.55 -2.45 14.17
N GLY A 173 12.37 -2.55 13.12
CA GLY A 173 11.88 -2.71 11.74
C GLY A 173 11.60 -1.41 10.99
N ALA A 174 11.62 -0.24 11.65
CA ALA A 174 11.52 1.05 10.96
C ALA A 174 12.66 1.22 9.96
N VAL A 175 12.36 1.64 8.73
CA VAL A 175 13.38 1.93 7.72
C VAL A 175 14.14 3.20 8.13
N ARG A 176 15.45 3.07 8.35
CA ARG A 176 16.34 4.19 8.65
C ARG A 176 16.77 4.94 7.38
N ALA A 177 17.07 4.17 6.33
CA ALA A 177 17.43 4.71 5.03
C ALA A 177 17.14 3.66 3.96
N ALA A 178 16.52 4.08 2.86
CA ALA A 178 16.38 3.26 1.65
C ALA A 178 16.98 4.03 0.47
N ARG A 179 17.66 3.32 -0.42
CA ARG A 179 18.34 3.89 -1.58
C ARG A 179 18.09 3.03 -2.81
N THR A 180 17.86 3.69 -3.94
CA THR A 180 17.80 3.04 -5.26
C THR A 180 19.08 3.33 -6.04
N PHE A 181 19.50 2.40 -6.88
CA PHE A 181 20.78 2.44 -7.59
C PHE A 181 20.61 2.17 -9.08
N GLY A 182 21.59 2.62 -9.88
CA GLY A 182 21.68 2.32 -11.31
C GLY A 182 20.82 3.19 -12.23
N SER A 183 20.85 2.87 -13.52
CA SER A 183 20.14 3.59 -14.59
C SER A 183 18.63 3.46 -14.49
N LEU A 184 18.12 2.33 -13.96
CA LEU A 184 16.70 2.13 -13.64
C LEU A 184 16.18 3.18 -12.66
N ALA A 185 17.00 3.65 -11.72
CA ALA A 185 16.63 4.72 -10.80
C ALA A 185 16.54 6.11 -11.46
N VAL A 186 17.21 6.32 -12.60
CA VAL A 186 17.26 7.59 -13.33
C VAL A 186 16.24 7.63 -14.48
N ALA A 187 15.86 6.48 -15.04
CA ALA A 187 15.08 6.39 -16.27
C ALA A 187 13.56 6.59 -16.10
N ARG A 188 13.01 6.54 -14.88
CA ARG A 188 11.55 6.58 -14.63
C ARG A 188 11.08 7.84 -13.88
N THR A 189 11.64 9.00 -14.23
CA THR A 189 11.18 10.31 -13.75
C THR A 189 10.14 10.92 -14.69
N HIS A 190 8.90 10.45 -14.64
CA HIS A 190 7.73 11.23 -15.07
C HIS A 190 6.52 10.80 -14.24
N ASP A 191 6.11 11.68 -13.33
CA ASP A 191 4.94 11.65 -12.45
C ASP A 191 4.72 10.43 -11.53
N LYS A 192 4.69 10.71 -10.21
CA LYS A 192 4.72 9.79 -9.05
C LYS A 192 6.05 9.04 -8.89
N GLY A 193 6.90 9.54 -7.99
CA GLY A 193 8.26 9.03 -7.77
C GLY A 193 8.35 7.52 -7.57
N SER A 194 9.05 6.84 -8.48
CA SER A 194 9.83 5.60 -8.35
C SER A 194 9.47 4.59 -7.23
N ASN A 195 8.19 4.27 -7.04
CA ASN A 195 7.77 3.19 -6.11
C ASN A 195 8.11 1.79 -6.66
N GLU A 196 8.35 1.66 -7.97
CA GLU A 196 8.60 0.39 -8.64
C GLU A 196 9.91 -0.29 -8.24
N LEU A 197 10.90 0.49 -7.79
CA LEU A 197 12.16 -0.06 -7.24
C LEU A 197 12.15 -0.16 -5.72
N GLN A 198 11.09 0.31 -5.05
CA GLN A 198 10.96 0.17 -3.61
C GLN A 198 10.50 -1.25 -3.26
N CYS A 199 10.94 -1.72 -2.10
CA CYS A 199 10.41 -2.93 -1.46
C CYS A 199 9.54 -2.49 -0.26
N PRO A 200 8.22 -2.74 -0.27
CA PRO A 200 7.33 -2.43 0.85
C PRO A 200 7.38 -3.50 1.95
N TRP A 201 8.01 -4.65 1.71
CA TRP A 201 8.10 -5.74 2.68
C TRP A 201 9.10 -5.43 3.80
N ARG A 202 8.73 -5.73 5.04
CA ARG A 202 9.49 -5.42 6.27
C ARG A 202 9.89 -6.73 6.95
N PHE A 203 9.57 -6.94 8.23
CA PHE A 203 9.71 -8.27 8.82
C PHE A 203 8.79 -9.29 8.13
N LEU A 204 8.99 -10.57 8.40
CA LEU A 204 8.20 -11.67 7.84
C LEU A 204 6.69 -11.38 7.92
N GLY A 205 6.03 -11.34 6.75
CA GLY A 205 4.59 -11.11 6.63
C GLY A 205 4.15 -9.65 6.78
N GLN A 206 5.07 -8.71 7.05
CA GLN A 206 4.77 -7.29 7.21
C GLN A 206 4.90 -6.54 5.88
N TYR A 207 3.83 -5.84 5.52
CA TYR A 207 3.76 -4.96 4.36
C TYR A 207 3.62 -3.51 4.83
N GLU A 208 4.49 -2.61 4.38
CA GLU A 208 4.44 -1.19 4.73
C GLU A 208 3.33 -0.46 3.98
N ASP A 209 2.42 0.16 4.74
CA ASP A 209 1.46 1.12 4.21
C ASP A 209 1.94 2.53 4.48
N THR A 210 2.56 3.14 3.47
CA THR A 210 3.08 4.50 3.55
C THR A 210 1.98 5.49 3.90
N GLU A 211 0.76 5.27 3.43
CA GLU A 211 -0.40 6.09 3.73
C GLU A 211 -0.93 5.97 5.16
N THR A 212 -0.50 4.97 5.95
CA THR A 212 -0.91 4.79 7.35
C THR A 212 0.22 5.07 8.35
N GLY A 213 1.46 4.96 7.90
CA GLY A 213 2.66 4.91 8.76
C GLY A 213 2.78 3.61 9.57
N LEU A 214 1.91 2.62 9.31
CA LEU A 214 1.87 1.33 9.98
C LEU A 214 2.25 0.22 8.99
N TYR A 215 2.69 -0.91 9.53
CA TYR A 215 2.97 -2.12 8.76
C TYR A 215 1.81 -3.09 8.93
N TYR A 216 1.12 -3.39 7.84
CA TYR A 216 0.07 -4.38 7.78
C TYR A 216 0.66 -5.77 7.97
N ASN A 217 0.21 -6.47 9.01
CA ASN A 217 0.59 -7.85 9.33
C ASN A 217 -0.67 -8.71 9.48
N ARG A 218 -1.38 -8.87 8.36
CA ARG A 218 -2.63 -9.63 8.20
C ARG A 218 -3.74 -9.26 9.19
N HIS A 219 -3.65 -9.77 10.42
CA HIS A 219 -4.63 -9.58 11.48
C HIS A 219 -4.38 -8.34 12.33
N ARG A 220 -3.17 -7.76 12.28
CA ARG A 220 -2.79 -6.59 13.08
C ARG A 220 -2.00 -5.58 12.27
N HIS A 221 -1.90 -4.36 12.79
CA HIS A 221 -1.09 -3.29 12.21
C HIS A 221 0.01 -2.92 13.20
N TYR A 222 1.25 -3.06 12.77
CA TYR A 222 2.44 -2.83 13.58
C TYR A 222 2.92 -1.39 13.41
N ASN A 223 3.19 -0.70 14.52
CA ASN A 223 3.79 0.62 14.50
C ASN A 223 5.32 0.49 14.66
N PRO A 224 6.10 0.79 13.60
CA PRO A 224 7.55 0.60 13.64
C PRO A 224 8.28 1.63 14.50
N LEU A 225 7.65 2.77 14.83
CA LEU A 225 8.24 3.80 15.67
C LEU A 225 8.12 3.46 17.16
N THR A 226 7.03 2.80 17.57
CA THR A 226 6.82 2.38 18.97
C THR A 226 7.23 0.94 19.22
N GLY A 227 7.39 0.13 18.18
CA GLY A 227 7.71 -1.29 18.30
C GLY A 227 6.54 -2.14 18.79
N GLN A 228 5.30 -1.69 18.57
CA GLN A 228 4.08 -2.31 19.14
C GLN A 228 2.97 -2.42 18.09
N TYR A 229 2.04 -3.36 18.31
CA TYR A 229 0.81 -3.42 17.53
C TYR A 229 -0.17 -2.32 17.96
N ALA A 230 -0.90 -1.78 16.99
CA ALA A 230 -1.90 -0.73 17.20
C ALA A 230 -3.24 -1.27 17.77
N SER A 231 -3.43 -2.59 17.74
CA SER A 231 -4.60 -3.29 18.27
C SER A 231 -4.18 -4.49 19.12
N LEU A 232 -5.09 -4.93 19.99
CA LEU A 232 -4.88 -6.10 20.86
C LEU A 232 -4.74 -7.38 20.04
N ASP A 233 -4.10 -8.39 20.61
CA ASP A 233 -4.01 -9.72 19.99
C ASP A 233 -5.41 -10.34 19.77
N PRO A 234 -5.77 -10.77 18.53
CA PRO A 234 -7.03 -11.45 18.25
C PRO A 234 -7.27 -12.72 19.08
N ILE A 235 -6.20 -13.44 19.45
CA ILE A 235 -6.29 -14.62 20.33
C ILE A 235 -6.20 -14.24 21.82
N ARG A 236 -6.17 -12.94 22.13
CA ARG A 236 -6.19 -12.35 23.47
C ARG A 236 -5.09 -12.92 24.35
N LEU A 237 -5.42 -13.30 25.58
CA LEU A 237 -4.50 -13.87 26.56
C LEU A 237 -3.82 -15.16 26.10
N ALA A 238 -4.35 -15.87 25.10
CA ALA A 238 -3.66 -17.02 24.52
C ALA A 238 -2.38 -16.61 23.74
N GLY A 239 -2.29 -15.35 23.30
CA GLY A 239 -1.09 -14.74 22.74
C GLY A 239 -0.11 -14.21 23.79
N GLY A 240 -0.46 -14.28 25.08
CA GLY A 240 0.33 -13.83 26.22
C GLY A 240 -0.34 -12.74 27.05
N ASP A 241 0.29 -12.42 28.18
CA ASP A 241 -0.25 -11.50 29.18
C ASP A 241 -0.09 -10.01 28.83
N ARG A 242 0.59 -9.73 27.71
CA ARG A 242 0.68 -8.40 27.09
C ARG A 242 -0.14 -8.40 25.80
N PRO A 243 -1.45 -8.13 25.90
CA PRO A 243 -2.34 -8.19 24.77
C PRO A 243 -2.06 -7.06 23.77
#